data_AF-A0A7S3H1J1-F1
#
_entry.id   AF-A0A7S3H1J1-F1
#
_cell.length_a   1.000
_cell.length_b   1.000
_cell.length_c   1.000
_cell.angle_alpha   90.00
_cell.angle_beta   90.00
_cell.angle_gamma   90.00
#
_symmetry.space_group_name_H-M   'P 1'
#
loop_
_entity.id
_entity.type
_entity.pdbx_description
1 polymer ?
#
loop_
_entity_poly.entity_id
_entity_poly.type
_entity_poly.pdbx_seq_one_letter_code
_entity_poly.pdbx_strand_id
1 'polypeptide(L)'
;DDGDAALQAAKESRELAEKFDDIGPEAAAQLAMADAHMQRESWKDAQESAEDAKALYADLEDSIGQEDAEDIMRRAKMQLSRKWKKKPSESKPKPPKARAERGMWTSVVESLNKASADAHASSRRRREALLTT
;
A
#
# COMPACT_ATOMS: atom_id res chain seq x y z
N ASP A 1 -6.98 -10.88 -23.81
CA ASP A 1 -5.88 -11.32 -24.69
C ASP A 1 -5.23 -10.17 -25.45
N ASP A 2 -5.87 -9.00 -25.49
CA ASP A 2 -5.45 -7.84 -26.30
C ASP A 2 -4.16 -7.16 -25.81
N GLY A 3 -3.86 -7.27 -24.51
CA GLY A 3 -2.68 -6.65 -23.91
C GLY A 3 -1.35 -7.32 -24.29
N ASP A 4 -1.37 -8.62 -24.56
CA ASP A 4 -0.15 -9.36 -24.96
C ASP A 4 0.21 -9.06 -26.42
N ALA A 5 -0.81 -8.94 -27.27
CA ALA A 5 -0.67 -8.52 -28.66
C ALA A 5 -0.14 -7.07 -28.77
N ALA A 6 -0.64 -6.16 -27.94
CA ALA A 6 -0.13 -4.78 -27.89
C ALA A 6 1.36 -4.73 -27.46
N LEU A 7 1.77 -5.62 -26.55
CA LEU A 7 3.14 -5.70 -26.05
C LEU A 7 4.11 -6.29 -27.07
N GLN A 8 3.67 -7.28 -27.85
CA GLN A 8 4.41 -7.81 -28.99
C GLN A 8 4.59 -6.73 -30.07
N ALA A 9 3.51 -6.06 -30.48
CA ALA A 9 3.55 -5.03 -31.52
C ALA A 9 4.44 -3.83 -31.13
N ALA A 10 4.44 -3.43 -29.86
CA ALA A 10 5.30 -2.37 -29.35
C ALA A 10 6.79 -2.78 -29.36
N LYS A 11 7.11 -4.05 -29.06
CA LYS A 11 8.49 -4.56 -29.14
C LYS A 11 9.00 -4.61 -30.57
N GLU A 12 8.19 -5.09 -31.51
CA GLU A 12 8.57 -5.15 -32.92
C GLU A 12 8.77 -3.73 -33.50
N SER A 13 7.89 -2.79 -33.13
CA SER A 13 8.06 -1.38 -33.53
C SER A 13 9.33 -0.77 -32.98
N ARG A 14 9.70 -1.08 -31.72
CA ARG A 14 10.92 -0.57 -31.11
C ARG A 14 12.17 -1.12 -31.79
N GLU A 15 12.20 -2.42 -32.10
CA GLU A 15 13.33 -3.05 -32.79
C GLU A 15 13.50 -2.51 -34.23
N LEU A 16 12.40 -2.14 -34.89
CA LEU A 16 12.44 -1.44 -36.17
C LEU A 16 12.94 0.00 -36.01
N ALA A 17 12.43 0.77 -35.05
CA ALA A 17 12.84 2.16 -34.82
C ALA A 17 14.34 2.27 -34.48
N GLU A 18 14.85 1.37 -33.65
CA GLU A 18 16.27 1.28 -33.27
C GLU A 18 17.18 0.96 -34.48
N LYS A 19 16.64 0.34 -35.54
CA LYS A 19 17.35 0.07 -36.80
C LYS A 19 17.41 1.25 -37.76
N PHE A 20 16.50 2.22 -37.62
CA PHE A 20 16.35 3.32 -38.57
C PHE A 20 16.77 4.69 -37.99
N ASP A 21 17.23 4.76 -36.73
CA ASP A 21 17.55 6.02 -36.03
C ASP A 21 16.38 7.03 -36.08
N ASP A 22 15.17 6.47 -36.19
CA ASP A 22 13.94 7.20 -36.43
C ASP A 22 13.24 7.37 -35.08
N ILE A 23 13.48 8.52 -34.46
CA ILE A 23 12.92 8.94 -33.16
C ILE A 23 11.38 8.98 -33.15
N GLY A 24 10.74 9.12 -34.31
CA GLY A 24 9.27 9.13 -34.50
C GLY A 24 8.57 7.84 -34.07
N PRO A 25 8.84 6.69 -34.72
CA PRO A 25 8.26 5.41 -34.36
C PRO A 25 8.67 4.94 -32.95
N GLU A 26 9.85 5.33 -32.45
CA GLU A 26 10.24 5.06 -31.06
C GLU A 26 9.34 5.80 -30.07
N ALA A 27 9.07 7.08 -30.29
CA ALA A 27 8.14 7.86 -29.48
C ALA A 27 6.72 7.26 -29.48
N ALA A 28 6.24 6.85 -30.67
CA ALA A 28 4.94 6.22 -30.82
C ALA A 28 4.85 4.86 -30.11
N ALA A 29 5.91 4.04 -30.19
CA ALA A 29 5.98 2.77 -29.47
C ALA A 29 5.95 2.99 -27.96
N GLN A 30 6.66 4.01 -27.46
CA GLN A 30 6.70 4.33 -26.04
C GLN A 30 5.35 4.85 -25.53
N LEU A 31 4.64 5.66 -26.34
CA LEU A 31 3.28 6.10 -26.04
C LEU A 31 2.31 4.90 -25.98
N ALA A 32 2.42 3.95 -26.92
CA ALA A 32 1.62 2.73 -26.92
C ALA A 32 1.91 1.84 -25.70
N MET A 33 3.17 1.75 -25.26
CA MET A 33 3.52 1.07 -24.00
C MET A 33 2.87 1.75 -22.80
N ALA A 34 2.86 3.09 -22.75
CA ALA A 34 2.21 3.84 -21.68
C ALA A 34 0.71 3.55 -21.59
N ASP A 35 0.02 3.49 -22.74
CA ASP A 35 -1.41 3.12 -22.79
C ASP A 35 -1.64 1.66 -22.38
N ALA A 36 -0.79 0.73 -22.81
CA ALA A 36 -0.86 -0.66 -22.37
C ALA A 36 -0.67 -0.79 -20.83
N HIS A 37 0.24 -0.01 -20.25
CA HIS A 37 0.42 0.06 -18.80
C HIS A 37 -0.79 0.67 -18.08
N MET A 38 -1.46 1.66 -18.68
CA MET A 38 -2.73 2.20 -18.18
C MET A 38 -3.82 1.12 -18.13
N GLN A 39 -3.95 0.30 -19.19
CA GLN A 39 -4.91 -0.80 -19.24
C GLN A 39 -4.59 -1.90 -18.22
N ARG A 40 -3.31 -2.14 -17.93
CA ARG A 40 -2.84 -3.09 -16.90
C ARG A 40 -2.89 -2.53 -15.47
N GLU A 41 -3.52 -1.37 -15.27
CA GLU A 41 -3.58 -0.65 -13.99
C GLU A 41 -2.19 -0.39 -13.34
N SER A 42 -1.14 -0.41 -14.15
CA SER A 42 0.25 -0.21 -13.75
C SER A 42 0.59 1.27 -13.90
N TRP A 43 -0.04 2.10 -13.07
CA TRP A 43 -0.02 3.56 -13.19
C TRP A 43 1.36 4.19 -13.05
N LYS A 44 2.29 3.51 -12.36
CA LYS A 44 3.65 4.02 -12.14
C LYS A 44 4.49 3.83 -13.40
N ASP A 45 4.48 2.62 -13.95
CA ASP A 45 5.14 2.29 -15.22
C ASP A 45 4.52 3.07 -16.39
N ALA A 46 3.20 3.26 -16.41
CA ALA A 46 2.52 4.11 -17.39
C ALA A 46 3.02 5.56 -17.37
N GLN A 47 3.29 6.09 -16.17
CA GLN A 47 3.81 7.45 -16.04
C GLN A 47 5.25 7.54 -16.57
N GLU A 48 6.09 6.56 -16.24
CA GLU A 48 7.49 6.51 -16.67
C GLU A 48 7.59 6.40 -18.20
N SER A 49 6.83 5.47 -18.82
CA SER A 49 6.77 5.35 -20.28
C SER A 49 6.23 6.61 -20.96
N ALA A 50 5.22 7.27 -20.39
CA ALA A 50 4.71 8.52 -20.95
C ALA A 50 5.71 9.69 -20.80
N GLU A 51 6.57 9.69 -19.78
CA GLU A 51 7.61 10.69 -19.59
C GLU A 51 8.72 10.54 -20.64
N ASP A 52 9.15 9.30 -20.91
CA ASP A 52 10.06 8.99 -22.02
C ASP A 52 9.45 9.35 -23.39
N ALA A 53 8.18 8.99 -23.64
CA ALA A 53 7.50 9.33 -24.89
C ALA A 53 7.45 10.86 -25.09
N LYS A 54 7.17 11.62 -24.03
CA LYS A 54 7.17 13.09 -24.07
C LYS A 54 8.55 13.65 -24.39
N ALA A 55 9.63 13.08 -23.84
CA ALA A 55 10.99 13.52 -24.13
C ALA A 55 11.33 13.30 -25.62
N LEU A 56 10.96 12.15 -26.18
CA LEU A 56 11.15 11.85 -27.60
C LEU A 56 10.31 12.77 -28.50
N TYR A 57 9.04 13.03 -28.16
CA TYR A 57 8.21 13.99 -28.90
C TYR A 57 8.67 15.45 -28.75
N ALA A 58 9.38 15.78 -27.67
CA ALA A 58 10.03 17.09 -27.53
C ALA A 58 11.23 17.23 -28.49
N ASP A 59 12.01 16.17 -28.67
CA ASP A 59 13.12 16.14 -29.63
C ASP A 59 12.62 16.24 -31.09
N LEU A 60 11.46 15.64 -31.36
CA LEU A 60 10.76 15.71 -32.66
C LEU A 60 10.03 17.03 -32.92
N GLU A 61 10.00 17.96 -31.95
CA GLU A 61 9.15 19.17 -31.96
C GLU A 61 7.64 18.87 -32.21
N ASP A 62 7.21 17.63 -31.94
CA ASP A 62 5.82 17.20 -32.13
C ASP A 62 4.98 17.56 -30.91
N SER A 63 4.21 18.64 -31.04
CA SER A 63 3.35 19.15 -29.96
C SER A 63 2.13 18.25 -29.71
N ILE A 64 1.67 17.51 -30.71
CA ILE A 64 0.49 16.62 -30.58
C ILE A 64 0.87 15.40 -29.74
N GLY A 65 2.00 14.77 -30.05
CA GLY A 65 2.51 13.63 -29.28
C GLY A 65 2.86 14.00 -27.84
N GLN A 66 3.33 15.23 -27.60
CA GLN A 66 3.53 15.75 -26.24
C GLN A 66 2.21 15.88 -25.46
N GLU A 67 1.14 16.41 -26.08
CA GLU A 67 -0.18 16.52 -25.43
C GLU A 67 -0.77 15.14 -25.09
N ASP A 68 -0.66 14.16 -26.00
CA ASP A 68 -1.12 12.79 -25.77
C ASP A 68 -0.37 12.15 -24.58
N ALA A 69 0.96 12.29 -24.54
CA ALA A 69 1.77 11.81 -23.42
C ALA A 69 1.40 12.49 -22.09
N GLU A 70 1.11 13.79 -22.11
CA GLU A 70 0.63 14.53 -20.94
C GLU A 70 -0.75 14.08 -20.47
N ASP A 71 -1.69 13.77 -21.38
CA ASP A 71 -2.99 13.24 -21.01
C ASP A 71 -2.88 11.89 -20.30
N ILE A 72 -2.03 10.99 -20.82
CA ILE A 72 -1.76 9.69 -20.21
C ILE A 72 -1.18 9.87 -18.81
N MET A 73 -0.16 10.72 -18.63
CA MET A 73 0.42 11.02 -17.31
C MET A 73 -0.63 11.60 -16.35
N ARG A 74 -1.46 12.54 -16.82
CA ARG A 74 -2.52 13.16 -16.01
C ARG A 74 -3.52 12.12 -15.54
N ARG A 75 -3.96 11.23 -16.43
CA ARG A 75 -4.87 10.12 -16.11
C ARG A 75 -4.23 9.14 -15.13
N ALA A 76 -2.98 8.73 -15.36
CA ALA A 76 -2.23 7.84 -14.46
C ALA A 76 -2.12 8.44 -13.05
N LYS A 77 -1.74 9.71 -12.94
CA LYS A 77 -1.64 10.45 -11.66
C LYS A 77 -2.99 10.58 -10.96
N MET A 78 -4.06 10.82 -11.72
CA MET A 78 -5.42 10.88 -11.17
C MET A 78 -5.84 9.52 -10.60
N GLN A 79 -5.52 8.42 -11.28
CA GLN A 79 -5.80 7.06 -10.78
C GLN A 79 -4.95 6.69 -9.56
N LEU A 80 -3.67 7.06 -9.55
CA LEU A 80 -2.79 6.87 -8.40
C LEU A 80 -3.31 7.62 -7.17
N SER A 81 -3.75 8.88 -7.35
CA SER A 81 -4.38 9.69 -6.31
C SER A 81 -5.73 9.13 -5.86
N ARG A 82 -6.56 8.61 -6.78
CA ARG A 82 -7.81 7.92 -6.42
C ARG A 82 -7.56 6.65 -5.62
N LYS A 83 -6.55 5.86 -5.98
CA LYS A 83 -6.18 4.62 -5.26
C LYS A 83 -5.62 4.95 -3.87
N TRP A 84 -4.91 6.07 -3.72
CA TRP A 84 -4.47 6.59 -2.43
C TRP A 84 -5.63 7.10 -1.57
N LYS A 85 -6.56 7.88 -2.13
CA LYS A 85 -7.77 8.35 -1.42
C LYS A 85 -8.72 7.20 -1.06
N LYS A 86 -8.75 6.14 -1.89
CA LYS A 86 -9.48 4.89 -1.63
C LYS A 86 -8.77 3.95 -0.66
N LYS A 87 -7.52 4.20 -0.23
CA LYS A 87 -6.97 3.57 0.98
C LYS A 87 -7.52 4.33 2.18
N PRO A 88 -8.61 3.85 2.80
CA PRO A 88 -9.17 4.53 3.95
C PRO A 88 -8.47 3.94 5.17
N SER A 89 -7.64 4.70 5.88
CA SER A 89 -7.59 4.56 7.34
C SER A 89 -7.30 3.17 7.95
N GLU A 90 -6.71 2.21 7.24
CA GLU A 90 -6.48 0.86 7.74
C GLU A 90 -5.01 0.68 8.15
N SER A 91 -4.66 1.36 9.25
CA SER A 91 -3.73 0.86 10.27
C SER A 91 -3.52 1.89 11.38
N LYS A 92 -4.60 2.31 12.06
CA LYS A 92 -4.49 2.33 13.52
C LYS A 92 -4.87 0.92 13.94
N PRO A 93 -4.01 0.15 14.63
CA PRO A 93 -4.45 -1.11 15.21
C PRO A 93 -5.64 -0.78 16.09
N LYS A 94 -6.83 -1.22 15.67
CA LYS A 94 -7.98 -1.25 16.57
C LYS A 94 -7.49 -2.11 17.74
N PRO A 95 -7.52 -1.62 19.00
CA PRO A 95 -7.17 -2.49 20.11
C PRO A 95 -8.03 -3.75 19.95
N PRO A 96 -7.43 -4.95 20.11
CA PRO A 96 -8.18 -6.19 19.99
C PRO A 96 -9.44 -6.01 20.80
N LYS A 97 -10.62 -6.25 20.21
CA LYS A 97 -11.87 -6.29 20.96
C LYS A 97 -11.60 -7.26 22.09
N ALA A 98 -11.37 -6.72 23.28
CA ALA A 98 -11.24 -7.50 24.49
C ALA A 98 -12.58 -8.21 24.59
N ARG A 99 -12.57 -9.48 24.16
CA ARG A 99 -13.60 -10.44 24.47
C ARG A 99 -13.83 -10.27 25.96
N ALA A 100 -15.07 -9.96 26.30
CA ALA A 100 -15.48 -9.57 27.63
C ALA A 100 -15.16 -10.71 28.61
N GLU A 101 -13.95 -10.70 29.18
CA GLU A 101 -13.56 -11.48 30.35
C GLU A 101 -13.37 -10.53 31.55
N ARG A 102 -14.12 -9.42 31.56
CA ARG A 102 -14.20 -8.45 32.65
C ARG A 102 -14.83 -9.00 33.94
N GLY A 103 -15.06 -10.31 34.04
CA GLY A 103 -15.63 -10.96 35.22
C GLY A 103 -14.76 -12.04 35.88
N MET A 104 -13.76 -12.60 35.19
CA MET A 104 -12.98 -13.71 35.76
C MET A 104 -11.76 -13.25 36.56
N TRP A 105 -11.13 -12.13 36.20
CA TRP A 105 -9.94 -11.63 36.88
C TRP A 105 -10.22 -10.93 38.21
N THR A 106 -11.40 -10.31 38.38
CA THR A 106 -11.78 -9.68 39.64
C THR A 106 -12.05 -10.70 40.73
N SER A 107 -12.67 -11.84 40.39
CA SER A 107 -12.95 -12.91 41.35
C SER A 107 -11.68 -13.60 41.85
N VAL A 108 -10.69 -13.81 40.97
CA VAL A 108 -9.40 -14.40 41.36
C VAL A 108 -8.58 -13.43 42.22
N VAL A 109 -8.55 -12.14 41.88
CA VAL A 109 -7.83 -11.13 42.68
C VAL A 109 -8.51 -10.90 44.04
N GLU A 110 -9.84 -10.88 44.10
CA GLU A 110 -10.57 -10.71 45.36
C GLU A 110 -10.46 -11.95 46.25
N SER A 111 -10.47 -13.16 45.67
CA SER A 111 -10.22 -14.41 46.40
C SER A 111 -8.79 -14.49 46.95
N LEU A 112 -7.80 -14.01 46.19
CA LEU A 112 -6.40 -13.98 46.64
C LEU A 112 -6.17 -12.95 47.74
N ASN A 113 -6.82 -11.78 47.64
CA ASN A 113 -6.70 -10.73 48.65
C ASN A 113 -7.39 -11.12 49.97
N LYS A 114 -8.51 -11.85 49.90
CA LYS A 114 -9.19 -12.42 51.07
C LYS A 114 -8.35 -13.49 51.76
N ALA A 115 -7.75 -14.41 51.00
CA ALA A 115 -6.82 -15.41 51.55
C ALA A 115 -5.58 -14.78 52.21
N SER A 116 -5.08 -13.66 51.67
CA SER A 116 -3.96 -12.92 52.27
C SER A 116 -4.35 -12.23 53.58
N ALA A 117 -5.56 -11.67 53.66
CA ALA A 117 -6.08 -11.07 54.89
C ALA A 117 -6.29 -12.12 56.00
N ASP A 118 -6.83 -13.31 55.67
CA ASP A 118 -7.00 -14.42 56.61
C ASP A 118 -5.66 -15.02 57.09
N ALA A 119 -4.65 -15.08 56.21
CA ALA A 119 -3.30 -15.49 56.59
C ALA A 119 -2.62 -14.49 57.55
N HIS A 120 -2.82 -13.19 57.35
CA HIS A 120 -2.29 -12.16 58.24
C HIS A 120 -3.03 -12.10 59.61
N ALA A 121 -4.34 -12.37 59.63
CA ALA A 121 -5.12 -12.44 60.87
C ALA A 121 -4.74 -13.68 61.70
N SER A 122 -4.48 -14.81 61.06
CA SER A 122 -4.05 -16.06 61.71
C SER A 122 -2.63 -15.99 62.29
N SER A 123 -1.74 -15.22 61.63
CA SER A 123 -0.36 -15.02 62.08
C SER A 123 -0.24 -14.05 63.27
N ARG A 124 -1.13 -13.05 63.36
CA ARG A 124 -1.20 -12.16 64.55
C ARG A 124 -1.74 -12.87 65.77
N ARG A 125 -2.82 -13.65 65.65
CA ARG A 125 -3.41 -14.40 66.78
C ARG A 125 -2.46 -15.44 67.37
N ARG A 126 -1.62 -16.09 66.54
CA ARG A 126 -0.59 -17.03 67.01
C ARG A 126 0.55 -16.34 67.75
N ARG A 127 0.88 -15.09 67.43
CA ARG A 127 1.90 -14.33 68.16
C ARG A 127 1.38 -13.81 69.50
N GLU A 128 0.11 -13.42 69.59
CA GLU A 128 -0.47 -12.96 70.85
C GLU A 128 -0.70 -14.11 71.86
N ALA A 129 -0.97 -15.33 71.39
CA ALA A 129 -1.13 -16.50 72.26
C ALA A 129 0.18 -17.03 72.90
N LEU A 130 1.35 -16.56 72.44
CA LEU A 130 2.67 -16.93 73.00
C LEU A 130 3.23 -15.88 73.98
N LEU A 131 2.59 -14.71 74.09
CA LEU A 131 2.98 -13.63 75.00
C LEU A 131 2.12 -13.57 76.29
N THR A 132 1.15 -14.48 76.45
CA THR A 132 0.22 -14.53 77.59
C THR A 132 0.32 -15.80 78.44
N THR A 133 1.47 -16.48 78.42
CA THR A 133 1.86 -17.54 79.38
C THR A 133 3.10 -17.08 80.12
#